data_AF-A0A3N5LA75-F1
#
_entry.id   AF-A0A3N5LA75-F1
#
_cell.length_a   1.000
_cell.length_b   1.000
_cell.length_c   1.000
_cell.angle_alpha   90.00
_cell.angle_beta   90.00
_cell.angle_gamma   90.00
#
_symmetry.space_group_name_H-M   'P 1'
#
loop_
_entity.id
_entity.type
_entity.pdbx_description
1 polymer ?
#
loop_
_entity_poly.entity_id
_entity_poly.type
_entity_poly.pdbx_seq_one_letter_code
_entity_poly.pdbx_strand_id
1 'polypeptide(L)'
;MKKLWMLPVLIFTFGCLSVSAQPPLVENLKLQTHSARGGLAPLFRRLSEARVPGWIGYSVPGVPGHLPGCCGSCNAPRPCRLEGKEWWGNGDSECREKRLATNPGLVILFRIGTTGLEELRVSSEDCHLDAGGLAFHWLEDVKPSESIAMIATLCSGRDPEDDKHHVVDPAVMAIALHGDSEADTVMA
;
A
#
# COMPACT_ATOMS: atom_id res chain seq x y z
N MET A 1 63.79 -12.09 25.22
CA MET A 1 62.37 -12.33 25.54
C MET A 1 61.58 -11.03 25.41
N LYS A 2 60.92 -10.78 24.27
CA LYS A 2 59.79 -9.83 24.15
C LYS A 2 58.85 -10.39 23.08
N LYS A 3 57.71 -10.94 23.53
CA LYS A 3 56.65 -11.52 22.71
C LYS A 3 55.88 -10.37 22.03
N LEU A 4 55.84 -10.35 20.71
CA LEU A 4 54.97 -9.45 19.94
C LEU A 4 53.63 -10.17 19.75
N TRP A 5 52.59 -9.71 20.43
CA TRP A 5 51.26 -10.28 20.37
C TRP A 5 50.49 -9.65 19.20
N MET A 6 50.10 -10.48 18.23
CA MET A 6 49.15 -10.11 17.18
C MET A 6 47.78 -9.86 17.83
N LEU A 7 47.25 -8.65 17.69
CA LEU A 7 45.84 -8.35 17.98
C LEU A 7 44.98 -8.84 16.80
N PRO A 8 43.87 -9.57 17.05
CA PRO A 8 42.93 -9.93 15.99
C PRO A 8 42.04 -8.72 15.66
N VAL A 9 41.99 -8.36 14.38
CA VAL A 9 41.02 -7.39 13.84
C VAL A 9 39.65 -8.05 13.85
N LEU A 10 38.77 -7.62 14.76
CA LEU A 10 37.37 -8.02 14.79
C LEU A 10 36.61 -7.18 13.75
N ILE A 11 36.28 -7.78 12.60
CA ILE A 11 35.45 -7.15 11.57
C ILE A 11 33.99 -7.23 12.06
N PHE A 12 33.45 -6.12 12.54
CA PHE A 12 32.01 -5.96 12.78
C PHE A 12 31.30 -5.79 11.43
N THR A 13 30.79 -6.89 10.88
CA THR A 13 29.83 -6.82 9.77
C THR A 13 28.54 -6.19 10.26
N PHE A 14 28.34 -4.92 9.91
CA PHE A 14 27.09 -4.20 10.08
C PHE A 14 26.04 -4.84 9.17
N GLY A 15 25.16 -5.68 9.73
CA GLY A 15 23.99 -6.19 9.01
C GLY A 15 23.00 -5.05 8.81
N CYS A 16 22.68 -4.73 7.55
CA CYS A 16 21.54 -3.88 7.23
C CYS A 16 20.28 -4.61 7.68
N LEU A 17 19.64 -4.12 8.75
CA LEU A 17 18.28 -4.53 9.10
C LEU A 17 17.36 -3.94 8.03
N SER A 18 16.95 -4.75 7.07
CA SER A 18 15.82 -4.41 6.21
C SER A 18 14.57 -4.35 7.09
N VAL A 19 14.00 -3.16 7.24
CA VAL A 19 12.64 -3.00 7.75
C VAL A 19 11.73 -3.70 6.73
N SER A 20 11.31 -4.93 7.05
CA SER A 20 10.23 -5.59 6.32
C SER A 20 8.96 -4.84 6.70
N ALA A 21 8.35 -4.19 5.72
CA ALA A 21 6.99 -3.67 5.85
C ALA A 21 6.07 -4.89 5.92
N GLN A 22 5.77 -5.34 7.14
CA GLN A 22 4.76 -6.37 7.34
C GLN A 22 3.45 -5.86 6.71
N PRO A 23 2.67 -6.73 6.05
CA PRO A 23 1.37 -6.32 5.55
C PRO A 23 0.55 -5.71 6.69
N PRO A 24 -0.32 -4.73 6.39
CA PRO A 24 -1.26 -4.18 7.37
C PRO A 24 -2.04 -5.33 8.01
N LEU A 25 -2.74 -5.04 9.11
CA LEU A 25 -3.59 -6.06 9.73
C LEU A 25 -4.67 -6.47 8.73
N VAL A 26 -4.42 -7.54 7.98
CA VAL A 26 -5.34 -8.09 6.98
C VAL A 26 -5.68 -9.51 7.40
N GLU A 27 -6.98 -9.80 7.48
CA GLU A 27 -7.52 -11.12 7.79
C GLU A 27 -8.15 -11.77 6.54
N ASN A 28 -8.44 -13.08 6.66
CA ASN A 28 -9.05 -13.91 5.62
C ASN A 28 -8.36 -13.78 4.25
N LEU A 29 -7.03 -13.86 4.21
CA LEU A 29 -6.25 -13.72 2.98
C LEU A 29 -5.46 -14.98 2.64
N LYS A 30 -5.13 -15.15 1.36
CA LYS A 30 -4.13 -16.13 0.89
C LYS A 30 -2.86 -15.38 0.47
N LEU A 31 -1.92 -15.22 1.41
CA LEU A 31 -0.77 -14.33 1.26
C LEU A 31 0.25 -14.87 0.27
N GLN A 32 0.74 -13.99 -0.59
CA GLN A 32 1.97 -14.18 -1.32
C GLN A 32 2.78 -12.88 -1.28
N THR A 33 3.99 -12.92 -0.74
CA THR A 33 4.86 -11.75 -0.66
C THR A 33 5.82 -11.70 -1.85
N HIS A 34 6.01 -10.52 -2.42
CA HIS A 34 6.89 -10.28 -3.57
C HIS A 34 7.77 -9.06 -3.28
N SER A 35 9.03 -9.08 -3.70
CA SER A 35 9.90 -7.89 -3.61
C SER A 35 9.83 -7.07 -4.90
N ALA A 36 9.53 -5.78 -4.78
CA ALA A 36 9.55 -4.80 -5.86
C ALA A 36 10.93 -4.16 -6.07
N ARG A 37 12.00 -4.69 -5.46
CA ARG A 37 13.36 -4.14 -5.58
C ARG A 37 13.86 -4.04 -7.04
N GLY A 38 13.35 -4.91 -7.92
CA GLY A 38 13.62 -4.89 -9.36
C GLY A 38 12.73 -3.94 -10.19
N GLY A 39 11.86 -3.17 -9.53
CA GLY A 39 10.91 -2.23 -10.12
C GLY A 39 9.45 -2.61 -9.87
N LEU A 40 8.64 -1.66 -9.41
CA LEU A 40 7.21 -1.87 -9.14
C LEU A 40 6.41 -2.16 -10.42
N ALA A 41 6.52 -1.31 -11.44
CA ALA A 41 5.74 -1.45 -12.67
C ALA A 41 5.88 -2.82 -13.37
N PRO A 42 7.10 -3.38 -13.61
CA PRO A 42 7.22 -4.70 -14.21
C PRO A 42 6.71 -5.84 -13.33
N LEU A 43 6.80 -5.71 -11.99
CA LEU A 43 6.22 -6.68 -11.06
C LEU A 43 4.69 -6.63 -11.09
N PHE A 44 4.11 -5.44 -10.98
CA PHE A 44 2.67 -5.21 -11.03
C PHE A 44 2.07 -5.76 -12.32
N ARG A 45 2.67 -5.44 -13.48
CA ARG A 45 2.24 -5.96 -14.78
C ARG A 45 2.21 -7.48 -14.82
N ARG A 46 3.28 -8.14 -14.35
CA ARG A 46 3.35 -9.61 -14.31
C ARG A 46 2.21 -10.22 -13.48
N LEU A 47 1.92 -9.62 -12.32
CA LEU A 47 0.88 -10.11 -11.42
C LEU A 47 -0.53 -9.84 -11.97
N SER A 48 -0.77 -8.68 -12.58
CA SER A 48 -2.07 -8.32 -13.15
C SER A 48 -2.39 -9.08 -14.44
N GLU A 49 -1.38 -9.36 -15.28
CA GLU A 49 -1.54 -10.14 -16.52
C GLU A 49 -1.88 -11.62 -16.26
N ALA A 50 -1.59 -12.15 -15.07
CA ALA A 50 -2.01 -13.49 -14.67
C ALA A 50 -3.54 -13.60 -14.55
N ARG A 51 -4.26 -12.47 -14.38
CA ARG A 51 -5.72 -12.38 -14.29
C ARG A 51 -6.34 -13.35 -13.27
N VAL A 52 -5.61 -13.61 -12.19
CA VAL A 52 -6.09 -14.38 -11.04
C VAL A 52 -6.87 -13.42 -10.15
N PRO A 53 -8.17 -13.68 -9.87
CA PRO A 53 -8.94 -12.81 -9.00
C PRO A 53 -8.33 -12.67 -7.61
N GLY A 54 -8.08 -11.43 -7.19
CA GLY A 54 -7.45 -11.12 -5.92
C GLY A 54 -6.97 -9.69 -5.82
N TRP A 55 -6.18 -9.44 -4.77
CA TRP A 55 -5.67 -8.12 -4.44
C TRP A 55 -4.16 -8.08 -4.61
N ILE A 56 -3.64 -6.98 -5.15
CA ILE A 56 -2.24 -6.61 -5.09
C ILE A 56 -2.15 -5.39 -4.18
N GLY A 57 -1.33 -5.45 -3.13
CA GLY A 57 -1.22 -4.40 -2.12
C GLY A 57 0.22 -4.06 -1.77
N TYR A 58 0.46 -2.82 -1.39
CA TYR A 58 1.74 -2.38 -0.81
C TYR A 58 1.54 -1.12 0.06
N SER A 59 2.53 -0.80 0.89
CA SER A 59 2.56 0.41 1.70
C SER A 59 3.59 1.44 1.20
N VAL A 60 3.26 2.72 1.40
CA VAL A 60 4.12 3.89 1.12
C VAL A 60 3.93 4.93 2.22
N PRO A 61 4.86 5.87 2.42
CA PRO A 61 4.63 6.99 3.32
C PRO A 61 3.42 7.83 2.87
N GLY A 62 2.55 8.17 3.82
CA GLY A 62 1.43 9.10 3.59
C GLY A 62 1.77 10.54 4.01
N VAL A 63 0.97 11.50 3.55
CA VAL A 63 1.06 12.91 4.00
C VAL A 63 0.68 13.01 5.48
N PRO A 64 1.55 13.58 6.35
CA PRO A 64 1.20 13.80 7.75
C PRO A 64 -0.10 14.60 7.93
N GLY A 65 -0.94 14.20 8.87
CA GLY A 65 -2.23 14.87 9.10
C GLY A 65 -3.36 14.42 8.15
N HIS A 66 -3.05 13.64 7.12
CA HIS A 66 -4.00 13.23 6.08
C HIS A 66 -4.00 11.71 5.93
N LEU A 67 -5.04 11.07 6.46
CA LEU A 67 -5.17 9.61 6.46
C LEU A 67 -6.54 9.22 5.94
N PRO A 68 -6.64 8.13 5.14
CA PRO A 68 -7.91 7.50 4.86
C PRO A 68 -8.61 7.05 6.15
N GLY A 69 -9.94 7.11 6.13
CA GLY A 69 -10.78 6.54 7.19
C GLY A 69 -10.70 5.02 7.20
N CYS A 70 -10.81 4.41 8.39
CA CYS A 70 -11.06 2.98 8.54
C CYS A 70 -12.56 2.72 8.67
N CYS A 71 -12.97 1.45 8.52
CA CYS A 71 -14.36 1.04 8.64
C CYS A 71 -14.76 0.90 10.11
N GLY A 72 -16.02 1.23 10.41
CA GLY A 72 -16.55 1.20 11.77
C GLY A 72 -16.24 2.47 12.56
N SER A 73 -16.42 2.39 13.87
CA SER A 73 -16.16 3.47 14.83
C SER A 73 -15.13 3.04 15.87
N CYS A 74 -14.59 3.98 16.64
CA CYS A 74 -13.71 3.68 17.77
C CYS A 74 -14.33 2.70 18.75
N ASN A 75 -15.64 2.86 18.98
CA ASN A 75 -16.42 2.13 19.97
C ASN A 75 -17.02 0.84 19.40
N ALA A 76 -17.00 0.67 18.08
CA ALA A 76 -17.43 -0.53 17.38
C ALA A 76 -16.52 -0.77 16.17
N PRO A 77 -15.25 -1.15 16.40
CA PRO A 77 -14.30 -1.41 15.32
C PRO A 77 -14.77 -2.61 14.51
N ARG A 78 -14.65 -2.50 13.19
CA ARG A 78 -14.96 -3.60 12.27
C ARG A 78 -13.93 -3.63 11.14
N PRO A 79 -13.58 -4.82 10.64
CA PRO A 79 -12.69 -4.92 9.50
C PRO A 79 -13.31 -4.26 8.27
N CYS A 80 -12.49 -3.60 7.47
CA CYS A 80 -12.86 -3.14 6.14
C CYS A 80 -12.88 -4.31 5.19
N ARG A 81 -14.08 -4.76 4.82
CA ARG A 81 -14.24 -5.80 3.81
C ARG A 81 -13.82 -5.28 2.44
N LEU A 82 -12.85 -5.95 1.85
CA LEU A 82 -12.36 -5.62 0.52
C LEU A 82 -13.33 -6.08 -0.56
N GLU A 83 -14.02 -7.21 -0.37
CA GLU A 83 -15.01 -7.70 -1.31
C GLU A 83 -16.45 -7.32 -0.92
N GLY A 84 -17.28 -6.98 -1.91
CA GLY A 84 -18.70 -6.67 -1.73
C GLY A 84 -19.04 -5.18 -1.85
N LYS A 85 -20.30 -4.83 -1.55
CA LYS A 85 -20.86 -3.47 -1.69
C LYS A 85 -20.80 -2.63 -0.41
N GLU A 86 -19.95 -3.02 0.55
CA GLU A 86 -19.86 -2.24 1.79
C GLU A 86 -19.34 -0.84 1.49
N TRP A 87 -20.12 0.15 1.90
CA TRP A 87 -19.73 1.55 1.79
C TRP A 87 -18.54 1.81 2.70
N TRP A 88 -17.49 2.39 2.11
CA TRP A 88 -16.40 3.04 2.80
C TRP A 88 -16.99 4.29 3.47
N GLY A 89 -17.48 4.14 4.68
CA GLY A 89 -17.88 5.29 5.49
C GLY A 89 -16.65 6.14 5.74
N ASN A 90 -16.78 7.46 5.65
CA ASN A 90 -15.82 8.41 6.22
C ASN A 90 -15.51 7.95 7.65
N GLY A 91 -14.37 7.28 7.81
CA GLY A 91 -14.00 6.65 9.07
C GLY A 91 -13.95 7.67 10.18
N ASP A 92 -14.58 7.29 11.28
CA ASP A 92 -14.80 8.00 12.53
C ASP A 92 -13.73 9.08 12.86
N SER A 93 -14.15 10.35 12.91
CA SER A 93 -13.29 11.46 13.33
C SER A 93 -12.81 11.30 14.78
N GLU A 94 -13.49 10.48 15.57
CA GLU A 94 -13.26 10.30 17.01
C GLU A 94 -11.90 9.65 17.32
N CYS A 95 -11.37 8.79 16.44
CA CYS A 95 -10.03 8.18 16.59
C CYS A 95 -8.96 8.90 15.78
N ARG A 96 -9.32 9.92 15.02
CA ARG A 96 -8.43 10.56 14.06
C ARG A 96 -7.21 11.14 14.75
N GLU A 97 -7.37 11.86 15.87
CA GLU A 97 -6.25 12.47 16.60
C GLU A 97 -5.18 11.44 17.00
N LYS A 98 -5.59 10.32 17.59
CA LYS A 98 -4.67 9.25 18.00
C LYS A 98 -3.94 8.64 16.80
N ARG A 99 -4.65 8.42 15.68
CA ARG A 99 -4.06 7.87 14.45
C ARG A 99 -3.11 8.84 13.78
N LEU A 100 -3.45 10.13 13.78
CA LEU A 100 -2.57 11.20 13.29
C LEU A 100 -1.27 11.27 14.09
N ALA A 101 -1.33 11.04 15.41
CA ALA A 101 -0.14 11.00 16.26
C ALA A 101 0.80 9.83 15.92
N THR A 102 0.28 8.70 15.43
CA THR A 102 1.09 7.55 14.99
C THR A 102 1.56 7.67 13.54
N ASN A 103 0.96 8.56 12.74
CA ASN A 103 1.25 8.78 11.32
C ASN A 103 1.46 7.48 10.52
N PRO A 104 0.45 6.58 10.48
CA PRO A 104 0.54 5.33 9.74
C PRO A 104 0.79 5.57 8.25
N GLY A 105 1.43 4.60 7.59
CA GLY A 105 1.61 4.65 6.14
C GLY A 105 0.28 4.57 5.37
N LEU A 106 0.37 4.82 4.07
CA LEU A 106 -0.71 4.65 3.12
C LEU A 106 -0.60 3.26 2.50
N VAL A 107 -1.71 2.54 2.46
CA VAL A 107 -1.82 1.23 1.80
C VAL A 107 -2.57 1.41 0.50
N ILE A 108 -1.93 1.05 -0.62
CA ILE A 108 -2.53 1.06 -1.95
C ILE A 108 -2.90 -0.37 -2.32
N LEU A 109 -4.13 -0.56 -2.79
CA LEU A 109 -4.72 -1.86 -3.11
C LEU A 109 -5.30 -1.83 -4.51
N PHE A 110 -4.98 -2.84 -5.31
CA PHE A 110 -5.48 -3.03 -6.66
C PHE A 110 -6.25 -4.33 -6.73
N ARG A 111 -7.53 -4.25 -7.08
CA ARG A 111 -8.36 -5.43 -7.31
C ARG A 111 -8.15 -5.92 -8.74
N ILE A 112 -7.59 -7.10 -8.86
CA ILE A 112 -7.46 -7.80 -10.14
C ILE A 112 -8.63 -8.78 -10.24
N GLY A 113 -9.37 -8.71 -11.34
CA GLY A 113 -10.34 -9.73 -11.69
C GLY A 113 -10.00 -10.40 -13.02
N THR A 114 -10.99 -11.00 -13.65
CA THR A 114 -10.77 -11.83 -14.85
C THR A 114 -10.50 -11.00 -16.10
N THR A 115 -10.91 -9.74 -16.11
CA THR A 115 -10.75 -8.81 -17.25
C THR A 115 -9.55 -7.88 -17.09
N GLY A 116 -8.98 -7.77 -15.89
CA GLY A 116 -7.83 -6.92 -15.60
C GLY A 116 -7.98 -6.22 -14.25
N LEU A 117 -7.49 -4.98 -14.18
CA LEU A 117 -7.68 -4.09 -13.03
C LEU A 117 -9.14 -3.62 -12.98
N GLU A 118 -9.83 -3.95 -11.89
CA GLU A 118 -11.26 -3.64 -11.72
C GLU A 118 -11.49 -2.50 -10.71
N GLU A 119 -10.59 -2.33 -9.74
CA GLU A 119 -10.74 -1.32 -8.68
C GLU A 119 -9.38 -0.92 -8.09
N LEU A 120 -9.25 0.35 -7.70
CA LEU A 120 -8.17 0.85 -6.85
C LEU A 120 -8.75 1.28 -5.51
N ARG A 121 -8.12 0.87 -4.41
CA ARG A 121 -8.47 1.32 -3.06
C ARG A 121 -7.25 1.88 -2.33
N VAL A 122 -7.54 2.82 -1.44
CA VAL A 122 -6.56 3.45 -0.57
C VAL A 122 -7.03 3.26 0.86
N SER A 123 -6.13 2.81 1.73
CA SER A 123 -6.40 2.66 3.16
C SER A 123 -5.21 3.16 3.97
N SER A 124 -5.41 3.29 5.26
CA SER A 124 -4.32 3.56 6.18
C SER A 124 -3.75 2.24 6.68
N GLU A 125 -2.44 2.18 6.94
CA GLU A 125 -1.73 0.96 7.34
C GLU A 125 -2.22 0.38 8.68
N ASP A 126 -2.81 1.23 9.53
CA ASP A 126 -3.40 0.84 10.81
C ASP A 126 -4.87 0.37 10.70
N CYS A 127 -5.47 0.38 9.51
CA CYS A 127 -6.81 -0.18 9.32
C CYS A 127 -6.79 -1.72 9.31
N HIS A 128 -7.76 -2.34 9.98
CA HIS A 128 -8.01 -3.77 9.86
C HIS A 128 -8.76 -4.05 8.55
N LEU A 129 -8.18 -4.85 7.66
CA LEU A 129 -8.77 -5.22 6.36
C LEU A 129 -9.21 -6.68 6.35
N ASP A 130 -10.31 -7.02 5.67
CA ASP A 130 -10.77 -8.39 5.43
C ASP A 130 -10.74 -8.67 3.93
N ALA A 131 -9.83 -9.56 3.48
CA ALA A 131 -9.63 -9.87 2.07
C ALA A 131 -10.63 -10.91 1.50
N GLY A 132 -11.58 -11.39 2.29
CA GLY A 132 -12.69 -12.22 1.80
C GLY A 132 -12.30 -13.61 1.27
N GLY A 133 -11.12 -14.12 1.61
CA GLY A 133 -10.61 -15.43 1.21
C GLY A 133 -9.88 -15.46 -0.13
N LEU A 134 -9.66 -14.30 -0.76
CA LEU A 134 -9.01 -14.18 -2.07
C LEU A 134 -7.47 -14.25 -2.00
N ALA A 135 -6.85 -14.41 -3.18
CA ALA A 135 -5.41 -14.23 -3.32
C ALA A 135 -5.01 -12.81 -2.94
N PHE A 136 -3.92 -12.67 -2.19
CA PHE A 136 -3.44 -11.38 -1.72
C PHE A 136 -1.93 -11.30 -1.93
N HIS A 137 -1.52 -10.54 -2.96
CA HIS A 137 -0.13 -10.30 -3.30
C HIS A 137 0.36 -9.04 -2.57
N TRP A 138 1.20 -9.21 -1.54
CA TRP A 138 1.82 -8.09 -0.84
C TRP A 138 3.17 -7.77 -1.46
N LEU A 139 3.41 -6.50 -1.82
CA LEU A 139 4.67 -6.06 -2.42
C LEU A 139 5.50 -5.29 -1.40
N GLU A 140 6.73 -5.76 -1.19
CA GLU A 140 7.75 -5.11 -0.35
C GLU A 140 8.73 -4.32 -1.23
N ASP A 141 9.62 -3.53 -0.60
CA ASP A 141 10.66 -2.72 -1.27
C ASP A 141 10.12 -1.74 -2.33
N VAL A 142 8.85 -1.30 -2.20
CA VAL A 142 8.24 -0.33 -3.12
C VAL A 142 8.81 1.06 -2.86
N LYS A 143 9.32 1.72 -3.91
CA LYS A 143 9.74 3.12 -3.84
C LYS A 143 8.52 4.04 -4.03
N PRO A 144 8.38 5.11 -3.22
CA PRO A 144 7.26 6.05 -3.36
C PRO A 144 7.14 6.64 -4.77
N SER A 145 8.27 7.07 -5.36
CA SER A 145 8.33 7.58 -6.74
C SER A 145 7.83 6.59 -7.80
N GLU A 146 8.19 5.32 -7.68
CA GLU A 146 7.70 4.28 -8.60
C GLU A 146 6.20 4.03 -8.45
N SER A 147 5.66 4.16 -7.23
CA SER A 147 4.22 4.08 -6.98
C SER A 147 3.47 5.27 -7.58
N ILE A 148 3.96 6.50 -7.38
CA ILE A 148 3.38 7.71 -7.98
C ILE A 148 3.36 7.61 -9.49
N ALA A 149 4.50 7.26 -10.11
CA ALA A 149 4.62 7.12 -11.56
C ALA A 149 3.63 6.08 -12.11
N MET A 150 3.47 4.94 -11.42
CA MET A 150 2.52 3.90 -11.84
C MET A 150 1.07 4.35 -11.70
N ILE A 151 0.69 4.93 -10.55
CA ILE A 151 -0.70 5.38 -10.29
C ILE A 151 -1.08 6.52 -11.25
N ALA A 152 -0.16 7.41 -11.58
CA ALA A 152 -0.39 8.49 -12.53
C ALA A 152 -0.83 7.98 -13.93
N THR A 153 -0.38 6.79 -14.33
CA THR A 153 -0.85 6.17 -15.59
C THR A 153 -2.34 5.82 -15.58
N LEU A 154 -2.92 5.62 -14.39
CA LEU A 154 -4.34 5.30 -14.20
C LEU A 154 -5.23 6.54 -14.20
N CYS A 155 -4.67 7.72 -13.95
CA CYS A 155 -5.40 9.00 -13.97
C CYS A 155 -5.77 9.46 -15.39
N SER A 156 -5.14 8.88 -16.42
CA SER A 156 -5.35 9.23 -17.82
C SER A 156 -6.34 8.27 -18.48
N GLY A 157 -7.63 8.57 -18.35
CA GLY A 157 -8.72 7.75 -18.90
C GLY A 157 -10.08 8.42 -18.71
N ARG A 158 -10.23 9.65 -19.22
CA ARG A 158 -11.44 10.48 -19.08
C ARG A 158 -12.41 10.29 -20.25
N ASP A 159 -12.81 9.04 -20.51
CA ASP A 159 -14.03 8.85 -21.31
C ASP A 159 -15.24 8.91 -20.35
N PRO A 160 -16.15 9.89 -20.48
CA PRO A 160 -17.28 10.07 -19.57
C PRO A 160 -18.27 8.88 -19.53
N GLU A 161 -18.19 7.96 -20.49
CA GLU A 161 -18.99 6.72 -20.52
C GLU A 161 -18.29 5.52 -19.87
N ASP A 162 -17.06 5.68 -19.37
CA ASP A 162 -16.26 4.59 -18.81
C ASP A 162 -16.56 4.42 -17.31
N ASP A 163 -17.01 3.22 -16.89
CA ASP A 163 -17.29 2.83 -15.48
C ASP A 163 -16.04 2.84 -14.55
N LYS A 164 -14.93 3.45 -14.99
CA LYS A 164 -13.62 3.48 -14.31
C LYS A 164 -13.53 4.49 -13.15
N HIS A 165 -14.65 5.04 -12.68
CA HIS A 165 -14.68 5.85 -11.45
C HIS A 165 -14.03 5.13 -10.26
N HIS A 166 -14.19 3.81 -10.17
CA HIS A 166 -13.58 2.96 -9.15
C HIS A 166 -12.04 2.81 -9.24
N VAL A 167 -11.43 3.37 -10.28
CA VAL A 167 -9.98 3.38 -10.47
C VAL A 167 -9.45 4.81 -10.49
N VAL A 168 -10.06 5.70 -11.27
CA VAL A 168 -9.56 7.06 -11.50
C VAL A 168 -9.66 7.93 -10.25
N ASP A 169 -10.83 8.00 -9.60
CA ASP A 169 -11.00 8.88 -8.43
C ASP A 169 -10.13 8.41 -7.25
N PRO A 170 -10.05 7.10 -6.94
CA PRO A 170 -9.09 6.60 -5.96
C PRO A 170 -7.63 6.81 -6.36
N ALA A 171 -7.28 6.75 -7.65
CA ALA A 171 -5.91 7.01 -8.10
C ALA A 171 -5.48 8.46 -7.84
N VAL A 172 -6.36 9.43 -8.15
CA VAL A 172 -6.12 10.85 -7.84
C VAL A 172 -5.97 11.05 -6.32
N MET A 173 -6.85 10.44 -5.52
CA MET A 173 -6.75 10.48 -4.06
C MET A 173 -5.45 9.83 -3.54
N ALA A 174 -5.02 8.71 -4.12
CA ALA A 174 -3.80 8.03 -3.74
C ALA A 174 -2.56 8.90 -3.97
N ILE A 175 -2.50 9.60 -5.10
CA ILE A 175 -1.41 10.55 -5.38
C ILE A 175 -1.47 11.72 -4.40
N ALA A 176 -2.64 12.31 -4.17
CA ALA A 176 -2.79 13.44 -3.26
C ALA A 176 -2.42 13.12 -1.80
N LEU A 177 -2.57 11.86 -1.37
CA LEU A 177 -2.23 11.39 -0.02
C LEU A 177 -0.79 10.83 0.09
N HIS A 178 -0.04 10.81 -1.00
CA HIS A 178 1.33 10.27 -1.02
C HIS A 178 2.30 11.26 -0.34
N GLY A 179 3.09 10.78 0.62
CA GLY A 179 4.02 11.62 1.39
C GLY A 179 5.33 11.97 0.68
N ASP A 180 5.48 11.62 -0.61
CA ASP A 180 6.68 11.91 -1.40
C ASP A 180 6.47 13.15 -2.28
N SER A 181 7.46 14.03 -2.35
CA SER A 181 7.39 15.31 -3.07
C SER A 181 7.12 15.18 -4.57
N GLU A 182 7.36 14.02 -5.18
CA GLU A 182 6.97 13.79 -6.58
C GLU A 182 5.45 13.89 -6.78
N ALA A 183 4.64 13.64 -5.74
CA ALA A 183 3.19 13.78 -5.80
C ALA A 183 2.77 15.23 -6.06
N ASP A 184 3.44 16.20 -5.44
CA ASP A 184 3.20 17.63 -5.66
C ASP A 184 3.49 18.02 -7.10
N THR A 185 4.53 17.41 -7.71
CA THR A 185 4.91 17.67 -9.11
C THR A 185 3.88 17.13 -10.09
N VAL A 186 3.30 15.96 -9.81
CA VAL A 186 2.27 15.35 -10.67
C VAL A 186 0.92 16.07 -10.58
N MET A 187 0.64 16.72 -9.45
CA MET A 187 -0.64 17.40 -9.18
C MET A 187 -0.64 18.91 -9.46
N ALA A 188 0.51 19.51 -9.77
CA ALA A 188 0.66 20.92 -10.12
C ALA A 188 0.16 21.25 -11.54
#